data_AF-A0A0K9YNB5-F1
#
_entry.id   AF-A0A0K9YNB5-F1
#
_cell.length_a   1.000
_cell.length_b   1.000
_cell.length_c   1.000
_cell.angle_alpha   90.00
_cell.angle_beta   90.00
_cell.angle_gamma   90.00
#
_symmetry.space_group_name_H-M   'P 1'
#
loop_
_entity.id
_entity.type
_entity.pdbx_description
1 polymer ?
#
loop_
_entity_poly.entity_id
_entity_poly.type
_entity_poly.pdbx_seq_one_letter_code
_entity_poly.pdbx_strand_id
1 'polypeptide(L)'
;MKDTYEKQIEDLKRVVENLDQMGLDEPTKRLARSGLNTEIGQLERELNAILRRERTKLRTFEADDQIIEIPKGLFYNGETEYQYHNGAIYQFKRPKLDKDGTMQLYHYIWIDEGKRQIKLSVRTLGRDKFGDRYFLEARYYKDKKDEYPYMTKGIDGNNTKYKVHVKKVIEYIRTHEGFEDFYKQKTQ
;
A
#
# COMPACT_ATOMS: atom_id res chain seq x y z
N MET A 1 -18.97 -6.84 12.69
CA MET A 1 -17.53 -6.66 13.01
C MET A 1 -17.30 -5.42 13.86
N LYS A 2 -17.74 -4.22 13.46
CA LYS A 2 -17.65 -3.01 14.29
C LYS A 2 -18.23 -3.20 15.71
N ASP A 3 -19.51 -3.57 15.80
CA ASP A 3 -20.22 -3.78 17.08
C ASP A 3 -19.54 -4.88 17.94
N THR A 4 -18.89 -5.84 17.29
CA THR A 4 -18.10 -6.89 17.95
C THR A 4 -16.89 -6.30 18.67
N TYR A 5 -16.13 -5.42 18.00
CA TYR A 5 -14.98 -4.74 18.61
C TYR A 5 -15.42 -3.78 19.71
N GLU A 6 -16.48 -3.01 19.50
CA GLU A 6 -17.03 -2.08 20.51
C GLU A 6 -17.40 -2.84 21.78
N LYS A 7 -18.14 -3.94 21.64
CA LYS A 7 -18.50 -4.81 22.78
C LYS A 7 -17.26 -5.41 23.47
N GLN A 8 -16.31 -5.94 22.72
CA GLN A 8 -15.08 -6.53 23.30
C GLN A 8 -14.27 -5.49 24.08
N ILE A 9 -14.14 -4.27 23.56
CA ILE A 9 -13.45 -3.18 24.25
C ILE A 9 -14.19 -2.81 25.54
N GLU A 10 -15.51 -2.72 25.50
CA GLU A 10 -16.33 -2.43 26.69
C GLU A 10 -16.18 -3.54 27.75
N ASP A 11 -16.28 -4.81 27.35
CA ASP A 11 -16.12 -5.96 28.24
C ASP A 11 -14.72 -5.96 28.90
N LEU A 12 -13.65 -5.71 28.12
CA LEU A 12 -12.29 -5.64 28.66
C LEU A 12 -12.09 -4.46 29.62
N LYS A 13 -12.68 -3.28 29.32
CA LYS A 13 -12.63 -2.12 30.23
C LYS A 13 -13.29 -2.42 31.57
N ARG A 14 -14.44 -3.09 31.56
CA ARG A 14 -15.12 -3.58 32.78
C ARG A 14 -14.26 -4.56 33.58
N VAL A 15 -13.53 -5.46 32.90
CA VAL A 15 -12.59 -6.37 33.57
C VAL A 15 -11.46 -5.58 34.25
N VAL A 16 -10.89 -4.57 33.56
CA VAL A 16 -9.83 -3.71 34.12
C VAL A 16 -10.31 -2.96 35.37
N GLU A 17 -11.53 -2.43 35.36
CA GLU A 17 -12.14 -1.73 36.50
C GLU A 17 -12.34 -2.66 37.70
N ASN A 18 -12.67 -3.93 37.45
CA ASN A 18 -12.92 -4.93 38.49
C ASN A 18 -11.67 -5.64 38.99
N LEU A 19 -10.48 -5.40 38.41
CA LEU A 19 -9.22 -6.04 38.84
C LEU A 19 -8.92 -5.80 40.33
N ASP A 20 -9.26 -4.62 40.84
CA ASP A 20 -8.98 -4.26 42.24
C ASP A 20 -9.85 -5.06 43.23
N GLN A 21 -11.00 -5.58 42.77
CA GLN A 21 -11.90 -6.44 43.54
C GLN A 21 -11.53 -7.92 43.46
N MET A 22 -10.58 -8.28 42.58
CA MET A 22 -10.07 -9.65 42.50
C MET A 22 -9.11 -9.91 43.66
N GLY A 23 -9.21 -11.10 44.27
CA GLY A 23 -8.31 -11.57 45.34
C GLY A 23 -6.89 -11.92 44.86
N LEU A 24 -6.33 -11.09 43.97
CA LEU A 24 -5.00 -11.22 43.40
C LEU A 24 -4.00 -10.33 44.16
N ASP A 25 -2.72 -10.69 44.11
CA ASP A 25 -1.63 -9.83 44.59
C ASP A 25 -1.36 -8.66 43.63
N GLU A 26 -0.78 -7.58 44.15
CA GLU A 26 -0.56 -6.35 43.37
C GLU A 26 0.37 -6.50 42.15
N PRO A 27 1.47 -7.27 42.22
CA PRO A 27 2.25 -7.61 41.03
C PRO A 27 1.40 -8.25 39.92
N THR A 28 0.57 -9.24 40.27
CA THR A 28 -0.32 -9.92 39.32
C THR A 28 -1.35 -8.99 38.72
N LYS A 29 -2.00 -8.13 39.53
CA LYS A 29 -2.95 -7.13 39.01
C LYS A 29 -2.30 -6.15 38.04
N ARG A 30 -1.07 -5.71 38.32
CA ARG A 30 -0.33 -4.81 37.43
C ARG A 30 -0.05 -5.45 36.08
N LEU A 31 0.39 -6.72 36.07
CA LEU A 31 0.61 -7.49 34.85
C LEU A 31 -0.69 -7.68 34.07
N ALA A 32 -1.77 -8.08 34.75
CA ALA A 32 -3.09 -8.24 34.14
C ALA A 32 -3.59 -6.94 33.51
N ARG A 33 -3.51 -5.81 34.24
CA ARG A 33 -3.88 -4.47 33.74
C ARG A 33 -3.07 -4.09 32.49
N SER A 34 -1.76 -4.35 32.50
CA SER A 34 -0.89 -4.08 31.35
C SER A 34 -1.27 -4.90 30.12
N GLY A 35 -1.52 -6.21 30.29
CA GLY A 35 -1.96 -7.09 29.21
C GLY A 35 -3.31 -6.69 28.64
N LEU A 36 -4.30 -6.43 29.50
CA LEU A 36 -5.64 -6.00 29.08
C LEU A 36 -5.61 -4.66 28.36
N ASN A 37 -4.87 -3.68 28.85
CA ASN A 37 -4.72 -2.38 28.18
C ASN A 37 -4.04 -2.50 26.81
N THR A 38 -3.10 -3.44 26.67
CA THR A 38 -2.46 -3.72 25.38
C THR A 38 -3.47 -4.29 24.38
N GLU A 39 -4.32 -5.22 24.82
CA GLU A 39 -5.38 -5.80 23.99
C GLU A 39 -6.44 -4.76 23.61
N ILE A 40 -6.91 -3.97 24.58
CA ILE A 40 -7.83 -2.83 24.33
C ILE A 40 -7.24 -1.91 23.26
N GLY A 41 -5.96 -1.53 23.38
CA GLY A 41 -5.30 -0.68 22.41
C GLY A 41 -5.12 -1.32 21.02
N GLN A 42 -5.09 -2.66 20.91
CA GLN A 42 -5.13 -3.35 19.62
C GLN A 42 -6.53 -3.26 19.00
N LEU A 43 -7.56 -3.62 19.75
CA LEU A 43 -8.96 -3.58 19.29
C LEU A 43 -9.38 -2.15 18.91
N GLU A 44 -9.00 -1.14 19.69
CA GLU A 44 -9.28 0.27 19.38
C GLU A 44 -8.62 0.70 18.07
N ARG A 45 -7.41 0.21 17.76
CA ARG A 45 -6.76 0.47 16.46
C ARG A 45 -7.50 -0.19 15.30
N GLU A 46 -7.98 -1.42 15.47
CA GLU A 46 -8.75 -2.12 14.44
C GLU A 46 -10.12 -1.45 14.21
N LEU A 47 -10.82 -1.08 15.28
CA LEU A 47 -12.08 -0.33 15.22
C LEU A 47 -11.89 1.01 14.51
N ASN A 48 -10.86 1.77 14.89
CA ASN A 48 -10.54 3.04 14.24
C ASN A 48 -10.24 2.88 12.74
N ALA A 49 -9.58 1.79 12.33
CA ALA A 49 -9.37 1.50 10.92
C ALA A 49 -10.70 1.26 10.19
N ILE A 50 -11.64 0.50 10.77
CA ILE A 50 -12.99 0.28 10.21
C ILE A 50 -13.73 1.62 10.06
N LEU A 51 -13.78 2.43 11.12
CA LEU A 51 -14.45 3.72 11.10
C LEU A 51 -13.85 4.67 10.06
N ARG A 52 -12.52 4.66 9.88
CA ARG A 52 -11.86 5.43 8.83
C ARG A 52 -12.28 4.95 7.44
N ARG A 53 -12.37 3.65 7.19
CA ARG A 53 -12.82 3.09 5.91
C ARG A 53 -14.26 3.48 5.59
N GLU A 54 -15.15 3.42 6.57
CA GLU A 54 -16.56 3.81 6.39
C GLU A 54 -16.68 5.28 5.95
N ARG A 55 -15.88 6.17 6.55
CA ARG A 55 -15.88 7.61 6.24
C ARG A 55 -15.12 7.97 4.97
N THR A 56 -14.27 7.07 4.47
CA THR A 56 -13.41 7.36 3.32
C THR A 56 -14.19 7.24 2.02
N LYS A 57 -14.31 8.37 1.32
CA LYS A 57 -14.77 8.44 -0.08
C LYS A 57 -13.57 8.32 -1.00
N LEU A 58 -13.66 7.43 -1.99
CA LEU A 58 -12.64 7.27 -3.02
C LEU A 58 -12.94 8.19 -4.19
N ARG A 59 -11.87 8.62 -4.85
CA ARG A 59 -11.99 9.29 -6.16
C ARG A 59 -12.25 8.23 -7.21
N THR A 60 -12.84 8.62 -8.32
CA THR A 60 -13.09 7.73 -9.46
C THR A 60 -12.47 8.30 -10.73
N PHE A 61 -12.24 7.42 -11.69
CA PHE A 61 -11.97 7.75 -13.08
C PHE A 61 -12.73 6.78 -13.97
N GLU A 62 -12.95 7.16 -15.22
CA GLU A 62 -13.58 6.31 -16.21
C GLU A 62 -12.50 5.60 -17.03
N ALA A 63 -12.63 4.29 -17.20
CA ALA A 63 -11.80 3.47 -18.07
C ALA A 63 -12.58 2.25 -18.52
N ASP A 64 -12.40 1.84 -19.78
CA ASP A 64 -13.10 0.69 -20.39
C ASP A 64 -14.63 0.76 -20.20
N ASP A 65 -15.22 1.94 -20.40
CA ASP A 65 -16.67 2.25 -20.18
C ASP A 65 -17.17 1.95 -18.75
N GLN A 66 -16.27 1.91 -17.77
CA GLN A 66 -16.58 1.65 -16.36
C GLN A 66 -16.05 2.75 -15.44
N ILE A 67 -16.79 3.01 -14.37
CA ILE A 67 -16.34 3.90 -13.29
C ILE A 67 -15.47 3.09 -12.32
N ILE A 68 -14.18 3.40 -12.26
CA ILE A 68 -13.20 2.72 -11.43
C ILE A 68 -12.85 3.59 -10.23
N GLU A 69 -12.96 3.03 -9.01
CA GLU A 69 -12.55 3.69 -7.78
C GLU A 69 -11.03 3.62 -7.59
N ILE A 70 -10.41 4.78 -7.39
CA ILE A 70 -8.97 4.95 -7.15
C ILE A 70 -8.70 4.68 -5.66
N PRO A 71 -7.89 3.66 -5.34
CA PRO A 71 -7.53 3.33 -3.98
C PRO A 71 -6.83 4.49 -3.27
N LYS A 72 -7.11 4.65 -1.98
CA LYS A 72 -6.58 5.74 -1.15
C LYS A 72 -5.05 5.72 -1.09
N GLY A 73 -4.45 4.53 -1.17
CA GLY A 73 -3.00 4.34 -1.21
C GLY A 73 -2.32 4.77 -2.52
N LEU A 74 -3.07 5.06 -3.59
CA LEU A 74 -2.57 5.69 -4.82
C LEU A 74 -2.66 7.21 -4.71
N PHE A 75 -1.67 7.91 -5.26
CA PHE A 75 -1.60 9.36 -5.15
C PHE A 75 -2.41 10.04 -6.26
N TYR A 76 -3.61 10.52 -5.99
CA TYR A 76 -4.34 11.28 -7.00
C TYR A 76 -3.74 12.67 -7.22
N ASN A 77 -3.20 12.91 -8.42
CA ASN A 77 -2.87 14.24 -8.91
C ASN A 77 -3.36 14.37 -10.37
N GLY A 78 -3.57 15.61 -10.84
CA GLY A 78 -4.07 15.86 -12.20
C GLY A 78 -3.04 15.64 -13.32
N GLU A 79 -1.78 15.43 -12.97
CA GLU A 79 -0.68 15.19 -13.91
C GLU A 79 -0.41 13.69 -14.14
N THR A 80 -1.14 12.83 -13.44
CA THR A 80 -0.99 11.39 -13.50
C THR A 80 -2.03 10.80 -14.43
N GLU A 81 -1.57 9.94 -15.33
CA GLU A 81 -2.44 9.12 -16.15
C GLU A 81 -2.83 7.84 -15.40
N TYR A 82 -4.13 7.53 -15.42
CA TYR A 82 -4.69 6.30 -14.88
C TYR A 82 -5.18 5.43 -16.03
N GLN A 83 -4.78 4.18 -16.01
CA GLN A 83 -5.31 3.16 -16.91
C GLN A 83 -5.86 1.99 -16.11
N TYR A 84 -6.92 1.37 -16.59
CA TYR A 84 -7.42 0.11 -16.06
C TYR A 84 -7.11 -1.01 -17.05
N HIS A 85 -6.55 -2.12 -16.58
CA HIS A 85 -6.25 -3.28 -17.43
C HIS A 85 -6.01 -4.54 -16.60
N ASN A 86 -6.49 -5.70 -17.05
CA ASN A 86 -6.30 -6.99 -16.36
C ASN A 86 -6.61 -6.94 -14.85
N GLY A 87 -7.71 -6.29 -14.48
CA GLY A 87 -8.12 -6.18 -13.08
C GLY A 87 -7.23 -5.29 -12.20
N ALA A 88 -6.30 -4.53 -12.80
CA ALA A 88 -5.36 -3.67 -12.10
C ALA A 88 -5.46 -2.22 -12.57
N ILE A 89 -5.24 -1.30 -11.64
CA ILE A 89 -5.16 0.14 -11.91
C ILE A 89 -3.68 0.50 -12.06
N TYR A 90 -3.31 1.01 -13.22
CA TYR A 90 -1.98 1.51 -13.50
C TYR A 90 -1.96 3.02 -13.35
N GLN A 91 -1.00 3.49 -12.58
CA GLN A 91 -0.74 4.88 -12.32
C GLN A 91 0.58 5.26 -13.00
N PHE A 92 0.49 5.92 -14.15
CA PHE A 92 1.65 6.37 -14.91
C PHE A 92 1.97 7.83 -14.60
N LYS A 93 3.15 8.05 -14.01
CA LYS A 93 3.68 9.39 -13.81
C LYS A 93 4.53 9.79 -15.00
N ARG A 94 4.34 11.03 -15.45
CA ARG A 94 5.22 11.66 -16.44
C ARG A 94 6.62 11.90 -15.85
N PRO A 95 7.68 11.82 -16.67
CA PRO A 95 9.01 12.05 -16.18
C PRO A 95 9.29 13.49 -15.85
N LYS A 96 10.09 13.62 -14.81
CA LYS A 96 10.74 14.87 -14.44
C LYS A 96 12.23 14.60 -14.43
N LEU A 97 12.96 15.32 -15.28
CA LEU A 97 14.41 15.33 -15.27
C LEU A 97 14.88 16.20 -14.10
N ASP A 98 15.90 15.70 -13.40
CA ASP A 98 16.64 16.48 -12.44
C ASP A 98 17.60 17.43 -13.17
N LYS A 99 18.14 18.40 -12.42
CA LYS A 99 19.00 19.47 -12.98
C LYS A 99 20.26 18.94 -13.66
N ASP A 100 20.75 17.78 -13.22
CA ASP A 100 21.93 17.09 -13.75
C ASP A 100 21.61 16.18 -14.95
N GLY A 101 20.35 16.18 -15.42
CA GLY A 101 19.87 15.33 -16.50
C GLY A 101 19.55 13.90 -16.08
N THR A 102 19.77 13.55 -14.80
CA THR A 102 19.32 12.27 -14.25
C THR A 102 17.80 12.25 -14.13
N MET A 103 17.25 11.05 -14.02
CA MET A 103 15.81 10.88 -13.99
C MET A 103 15.40 9.84 -12.95
N GLN A 104 14.33 10.15 -12.25
CA GLN A 104 13.69 9.26 -11.31
C GLN A 104 12.18 9.20 -11.55
N LEU A 105 11.68 8.00 -11.88
CA LEU A 105 10.26 7.73 -12.11
C LEU A 105 9.68 6.78 -11.11
N TYR A 106 8.40 6.98 -10.84
CA TYR A 106 7.61 6.12 -9.98
C TYR A 106 6.29 5.83 -10.66
N HIS A 107 6.14 4.60 -11.13
CA HIS A 107 4.86 4.09 -11.59
C HIS A 107 4.29 3.21 -10.50
N TYR A 108 2.98 3.30 -10.29
CA TYR A 108 2.29 2.48 -9.30
C TYR A 108 1.27 1.61 -10.00
N ILE A 109 1.06 0.42 -9.46
CA ILE A 109 0.07 -0.53 -9.94
C ILE A 109 -0.71 -0.99 -8.73
N TRP A 110 -2.02 -0.88 -8.79
CA TRP A 110 -2.90 -1.41 -7.77
C TRP A 110 -3.59 -2.67 -8.25
N ILE A 111 -3.41 -3.76 -7.52
CA ILE A 111 -3.95 -5.08 -7.85
C ILE A 111 -4.92 -5.45 -6.73
N ASP A 112 -6.16 -5.77 -7.13
CA ASP A 112 -7.21 -6.25 -6.24
C ASP A 112 -7.22 -7.79 -6.23
N GLU A 113 -6.89 -8.40 -5.09
CA GLU A 113 -6.95 -9.86 -4.88
C GLU A 113 -8.17 -10.26 -4.02
N GLY A 114 -9.20 -9.42 -3.98
CA GLY A 114 -10.40 -9.58 -3.15
C GLY A 114 -10.12 -9.33 -1.67
N LYS A 115 -9.54 -10.32 -0.99
CA LYS A 115 -9.27 -10.25 0.46
C LYS A 115 -8.09 -9.34 0.82
N ARG A 116 -7.24 -9.02 -0.16
CA ARG A 116 -6.03 -8.21 0.01
C ARG A 116 -5.86 -7.32 -1.20
N GLN A 117 -5.24 -6.18 -0.96
CA GLN A 117 -4.95 -5.21 -2.00
C GLN A 117 -3.44 -4.98 -2.04
N ILE A 118 -2.89 -4.83 -3.25
CA ILE A 118 -1.44 -4.70 -3.44
C ILE A 118 -1.16 -3.45 -4.25
N LYS A 119 -0.32 -2.57 -3.71
CA LYS A 119 0.32 -1.52 -4.48
C LYS A 119 1.74 -1.95 -4.84
N LEU A 120 1.96 -2.25 -6.11
CA LEU A 120 3.29 -2.45 -6.66
C LEU A 120 3.85 -1.09 -7.10
N SER A 121 5.07 -0.77 -6.70
CA SER A 121 5.84 0.38 -7.15
C SER A 121 6.93 -0.10 -8.09
N VAL A 122 6.95 0.46 -9.29
CA VAL A 122 8.06 0.31 -10.24
C VAL A 122 8.80 1.64 -10.26
N ARG A 123 9.93 1.69 -9.55
CA ARG A 123 10.79 2.86 -9.52
C ARG A 123 11.86 2.70 -10.59
N THR A 124 11.94 3.65 -11.51
CA THR A 124 12.97 3.68 -12.55
C THR A 124 13.98 4.77 -12.23
N LEU A 125 15.26 4.44 -12.30
CA LEU A 125 16.37 5.38 -12.30
C LEU A 125 17.05 5.29 -13.66
N GLY A 126 17.37 6.43 -14.26
CA GLY A 126 17.98 6.43 -15.57
C GLY A 126 18.74 7.70 -15.90
N ARG A 127 19.43 7.65 -17.04
CA ARG A 127 20.31 8.73 -17.55
C ARG A 127 21.43 9.14 -16.59
N ASP A 128 21.76 8.26 -15.64
CA ASP A 128 22.94 8.40 -14.81
C ASP A 128 24.11 7.56 -15.39
N LYS A 129 25.30 7.71 -14.80
CA LYS A 129 26.51 6.99 -15.23
C LYS A 129 26.44 5.46 -15.09
N PHE A 130 25.46 4.95 -14.35
CA PHE A 130 25.27 3.52 -14.06
C PHE A 130 24.24 2.85 -14.98
N GLY A 131 23.61 3.62 -15.88
CA GLY A 131 22.59 3.14 -16.80
C GLY A 131 21.22 2.97 -16.15
N ASP A 132 20.25 2.55 -16.97
CA ASP A 132 18.86 2.48 -16.57
C ASP A 132 18.57 1.24 -15.71
N ARG A 133 17.93 1.47 -14.56
CA ARG A 133 17.67 0.44 -13.54
C ARG A 133 16.26 0.60 -13.02
N TYR A 134 15.63 -0.51 -12.64
CA TYR A 134 14.35 -0.47 -11.96
C TYR A 134 14.38 -1.24 -10.63
N PHE A 135 13.58 -0.76 -9.70
CA PHE A 135 13.39 -1.34 -8.37
C PHE A 135 11.91 -1.60 -8.14
N LEU A 136 11.61 -2.78 -7.60
CA LEU A 136 10.25 -3.20 -7.33
C LEU A 136 9.99 -3.27 -5.83
N GLU A 137 8.86 -2.71 -5.41
CA GLU A 137 8.37 -2.78 -4.03
C GLU A 137 6.87 -3.08 -4.04
N ALA A 138 6.41 -4.07 -3.28
CA ALA A 138 4.99 -4.28 -3.02
C ALA A 138 4.63 -3.84 -1.61
N ARG A 139 3.55 -3.07 -1.53
CA ARG A 139 2.88 -2.69 -0.30
C ARG A 139 1.52 -3.37 -0.25
N TYR A 140 1.23 -4.03 0.86
CA TYR A 140 0.02 -4.81 1.06
C TYR A 140 -0.92 -4.07 1.99
N TYR A 141 -2.17 -3.99 1.57
CA TYR A 141 -3.25 -3.29 2.27
C TYR A 141 -4.37 -4.29 2.56
N LYS A 142 -5.09 -4.07 3.66
CA LYS A 142 -6.26 -4.89 4.00
C LYS A 142 -7.48 -4.42 3.19
N ASP A 143 -7.54 -3.14 2.84
CA ASP A 143 -8.64 -2.52 2.08
C ASP A 143 -8.11 -1.42 1.14
N LYS A 144 -8.83 -1.14 0.03
CA LYS A 144 -8.48 -0.05 -0.91
C LYS A 144 -8.66 1.35 -0.32
N LYS A 145 -9.41 1.48 0.76
CA LYS A 145 -9.58 2.72 1.52
C LYS A 145 -8.50 2.94 2.58
N ASP A 146 -7.62 1.96 2.81
CA ASP A 146 -6.50 2.11 3.73
C ASP A 146 -5.45 3.08 3.18
N GLU A 147 -5.02 4.02 4.01
CA GLU A 147 -3.94 4.96 3.69
C GLU A 147 -2.55 4.31 3.80
N TYR A 148 -2.39 3.42 4.79
CA TYR A 148 -1.11 2.81 5.13
C TYR A 148 -1.15 1.30 4.91
N PRO A 149 -0.07 0.71 4.37
CA PRO A 149 0.03 -0.74 4.24
C PRO A 149 0.30 -1.39 5.60
N TYR A 150 -0.17 -2.62 5.77
CA TYR A 150 0.21 -3.44 6.93
C TYR A 150 1.55 -4.17 6.71
N MET A 151 2.05 -4.21 5.46
CA MET A 151 3.29 -4.87 5.11
C MET A 151 3.91 -4.26 3.84
N THR A 152 5.23 -4.13 3.81
CA THR A 152 6.01 -3.69 2.65
C THR A 152 7.12 -4.69 2.38
N LYS A 153 7.35 -5.06 1.11
CA LYS A 153 8.41 -5.97 0.70
C LYS A 153 9.07 -5.51 -0.59
N GLY A 154 10.40 -5.53 -0.63
CA GLY A 154 11.16 -5.48 -1.88
C GLY A 154 10.90 -6.74 -2.70
N ILE A 155 10.83 -6.61 -4.03
CA ILE A 155 10.56 -7.72 -4.94
C ILE A 155 11.67 -7.85 -5.97
N ASP A 156 12.03 -9.10 -6.29
CA ASP A 156 12.94 -9.42 -7.37
C ASP A 156 12.32 -9.15 -8.76
N GLY A 157 13.12 -8.66 -9.71
CA GLY A 157 12.68 -8.38 -11.08
C GLY A 157 12.08 -9.60 -11.80
N ASN A 158 12.45 -10.82 -11.40
CA ASN A 158 11.98 -12.08 -11.97
C ASN A 158 10.73 -12.64 -11.28
N ASN A 159 10.11 -11.90 -10.34
CA ASN A 159 8.93 -12.38 -9.65
C ASN A 159 7.78 -12.68 -10.63
N THR A 160 7.41 -13.96 -10.73
CA THR A 160 6.43 -14.46 -11.71
C THR A 160 5.05 -13.87 -11.51
N LYS A 161 4.64 -13.62 -10.26
CA LYS A 161 3.33 -13.02 -9.93
C LYS A 161 3.17 -11.63 -10.52
N TYR A 162 4.20 -10.79 -10.45
CA TYR A 162 4.11 -9.39 -10.89
C TYR A 162 4.66 -9.15 -12.30
N LYS A 163 5.29 -10.15 -12.92
CA LYS A 163 5.99 -10.04 -14.21
C LYS A 163 5.14 -9.40 -15.30
N VAL A 164 3.86 -9.77 -15.42
CA VAL A 164 2.96 -9.21 -16.44
C VAL A 164 2.72 -7.72 -16.22
N HIS A 165 2.49 -7.31 -14.98
CA HIS A 165 2.26 -5.91 -14.64
C HIS A 165 3.52 -5.06 -14.82
N VAL A 166 4.68 -5.58 -14.40
CA VAL A 166 5.97 -4.89 -14.56
C VAL A 166 6.32 -4.71 -16.04
N LYS A 167 6.10 -5.74 -16.88
CA LYS A 167 6.32 -5.66 -18.33
C LYS A 167 5.52 -4.52 -18.98
N LYS A 168 4.23 -4.42 -18.68
CA LYS A 168 3.38 -3.33 -19.20
C LYS A 168 3.92 -1.95 -18.82
N VAL A 169 4.43 -1.79 -17.59
CA VAL A 169 5.05 -0.53 -17.17
C VAL A 169 6.33 -0.23 -17.93
N ILE A 170 7.20 -1.23 -18.08
CA ILE A 170 8.45 -1.07 -18.85
C ILE A 170 8.14 -0.71 -20.31
N GLU A 171 7.16 -1.37 -20.93
CA GLU A 171 6.71 -1.04 -22.29
C GLU A 171 6.17 0.38 -22.39
N TYR A 172 5.33 0.82 -21.45
CA TYR A 172 4.84 2.19 -21.39
C TYR A 172 5.99 3.20 -21.36
N ILE A 173 6.99 2.98 -20.49
CA ILE A 173 8.16 3.85 -20.35
C ILE A 173 8.96 3.92 -21.66
N ARG A 174 9.14 2.79 -22.35
CA ARG A 174 9.85 2.75 -23.65
C ARG A 174 9.14 3.57 -24.71
N THR A 175 7.83 3.39 -24.86
CA THR A 175 7.05 4.03 -25.92
C THR A 175 6.90 5.53 -25.71
N HIS A 176 6.68 5.99 -24.47
CA HIS A 176 6.33 7.38 -24.20
C HIS A 176 7.52 8.24 -23.79
N GLU A 177 8.54 7.64 -23.18
CA GLU A 177 9.64 8.38 -22.55
C GLU A 177 11.01 8.16 -23.24
N GLY A 178 11.02 7.40 -24.35
CA GLY A 178 12.20 7.23 -25.20
C GLY A 178 13.35 6.44 -24.55
N PHE A 179 13.03 5.46 -23.71
CA PHE A 179 14.03 4.60 -23.05
C PHE A 179 14.50 3.48 -23.98
N GLU A 180 15.80 3.45 -24.30
CA GLU A 180 16.45 2.30 -24.94
C GLU A 180 17.50 1.68 -24.00
N ASP A 181 17.36 0.36 -23.77
CA ASP A 181 18.30 -0.56 -23.11
C ASP A 181 18.46 -0.55 -21.58
N PHE A 182 17.44 -1.07 -20.87
CA PHE A 182 17.52 -1.58 -19.48
C PHE A 182 18.54 -2.72 -19.24
N TYR A 183 19.22 -3.21 -20.29
CA TYR A 183 20.03 -4.44 -20.26
C TYR A 183 21.49 -4.30 -20.73
N LYS A 184 21.97 -3.10 -21.10
CA LYS A 184 23.39 -2.93 -21.40
C LYS A 184 24.19 -2.82 -20.10
N GLN A 185 24.52 -3.96 -19.51
CA GLN A 185 25.80 -4.06 -18.79
C GLN A 185 26.86 -3.60 -19.80
N LYS A 186 27.53 -2.48 -19.51
CA LYS A 186 28.77 -2.15 -20.23
C LYS A 186 29.76 -3.26 -19.90
N THR A 187 29.89 -4.22 -20.78
CA THR A 187 31.09 -5.04 -20.86
C THR A 187 32.23 -4.06 -21.15
N GLN A 188 33.08 -3.85 -20.15
CA GLN A 188 34.36 -3.16 -20.31
C GLN A 188 35.30 -4.01 -21.16
#